data_AF-A0A1G5KE13-F1
#
_entry.id   AF-A0A1G5KE13-F1
#
_cell.length_a   1.000
_cell.length_b   1.000
_cell.length_c   1.000
_cell.angle_alpha   90.00
_cell.angle_beta   90.00
_cell.angle_gamma   90.00
#
_symmetry.space_group_name_H-M   'P 1'
#
loop_
_entity.id
_entity.type
_entity.pdbx_description
1 polymer ?
#
loop_
_entity_poly.entity_id
_entity_poly.type
_entity_poly.pdbx_seq_one_letter_code
_entity_poly.pdbx_strand_id
1 'polypeptide(L)'
;MKVITNIQQQLKNKEYYNIFIDGNYSFSCNVEIIALHKLKVGLKVNEDELKEIVTANILKDSFNKALSYLTRKQRTKGETIKLLKEKGFDDSIISTTLEKLEYYKFIDDEKYTESFIKDHSNNKLHGLKKIQYNLKEKGIEDSLIKKNSSIYNEEDQLKNAVIIGKKFYLQNIKTPTNKLKEKLSAKLLSKGYSWDIIGNAINEIENDDDITYEISQNENVYEEEAKKLVEKYYTQYKKKEANPYILKNKVIAALYRKGYDSNLINKIIDSLK
;
A
#
# COMPACT_ATOMS: atom_id res chain seq x y z
N MET A 1 -3.28 24.55 49.87
CA MET A 1 -4.04 23.30 49.65
C MET A 1 -5.41 23.69 49.12
N LYS A 2 -5.91 22.97 48.14
CA LYS A 2 -7.24 23.17 47.54
C LYS A 2 -8.19 22.08 48.02
N VAL A 3 -9.50 22.34 48.06
CA VAL A 3 -10.49 21.38 48.56
C VAL A 3 -11.42 20.93 47.44
N ILE A 4 -11.65 19.62 47.32
CA ILE A 4 -12.69 19.10 46.44
C ILE A 4 -14.06 19.42 47.06
N THR A 5 -14.83 20.29 46.40
CA THR A 5 -16.11 20.78 46.90
C THR A 5 -17.31 20.04 46.31
N ASN A 6 -17.17 19.45 45.12
CA ASN A 6 -18.25 18.69 44.49
C ASN A 6 -17.70 17.67 43.48
N ILE A 7 -18.40 16.55 43.30
CA ILE A 7 -18.13 15.53 42.28
C ILE A 7 -19.47 15.15 41.65
N GLN A 8 -19.67 15.48 40.37
CA GLN A 8 -20.96 15.30 39.69
C GLN A 8 -20.82 14.39 38.48
N GLN A 9 -21.63 13.32 38.40
CA GLN A 9 -21.61 12.43 37.25
C GLN A 9 -22.08 13.16 35.98
N GLN A 10 -21.38 12.97 34.87
CA GLN A 10 -21.80 13.54 33.60
C GLN A 10 -23.08 12.88 33.06
N LEU A 11 -23.86 13.64 32.29
CA LEU A 11 -25.13 13.16 31.74
C LEU A 11 -24.93 12.16 30.59
N LYS A 12 -24.04 12.49 29.64
CA LYS A 12 -23.81 11.70 28.42
C LYS A 12 -22.84 10.54 28.61
N ASN A 13 -21.79 10.75 29.41
CA ASN A 13 -20.77 9.74 29.66
C ASN A 13 -20.75 9.36 31.14
N LYS A 14 -21.40 8.25 31.47
CA LYS A 14 -21.57 7.80 32.87
C LYS A 14 -20.28 7.35 33.54
N GLU A 15 -19.22 7.13 32.76
CA GLU A 15 -17.88 6.80 33.28
C GLU A 15 -17.08 8.05 33.71
N TYR A 16 -17.59 9.27 33.48
CA TYR A 16 -16.90 10.51 33.81
C TYR A 16 -17.69 11.38 34.77
N TYR A 17 -16.95 12.09 35.62
CA TYR A 17 -17.49 13.03 36.60
C TYR A 17 -16.78 14.38 36.48
N ASN A 18 -17.53 15.45 36.70
CA ASN A 18 -16.99 16.80 36.82
C ASN A 18 -16.50 17.02 38.25
N ILE A 19 -15.22 17.38 38.40
CA ILE A 19 -14.58 17.65 39.68
C ILE A 19 -14.56 19.16 39.92
N PHE A 20 -15.09 19.59 41.06
CA PHE A 20 -15.11 20.98 41.49
C PHE A 20 -14.13 21.18 42.64
N ILE A 21 -13.29 22.19 42.52
CA ILE A 21 -12.27 22.56 43.50
C ILE A 21 -12.52 24.00 43.94
N ASP A 22 -12.60 24.22 45.25
CA ASP A 22 -12.87 25.51 45.86
C ASP A 22 -14.09 26.22 45.22
N GLY A 23 -15.14 25.45 44.93
CA GLY A 23 -16.40 25.92 44.36
C GLY A 23 -16.44 26.04 42.83
N ASN A 24 -15.30 25.93 42.15
CA ASN A 24 -15.20 26.11 40.70
C ASN A 24 -15.01 24.78 39.98
N TYR A 25 -15.56 24.66 38.76
CA TYR A 25 -15.23 23.53 37.89
C TYR A 25 -13.73 23.53 37.61
N SER A 26 -13.09 22.37 37.78
CA SER A 26 -11.65 22.20 37.57
C SER A 26 -11.38 21.32 36.34
N PHE A 27 -11.79 20.06 36.38
CA PHE A 27 -11.59 19.11 35.28
C PHE A 27 -12.62 17.98 35.29
N SER A 28 -12.71 17.27 34.17
CA SER A 28 -13.47 16.02 34.04
C SER A 28 -12.57 14.84 34.35
N CYS A 29 -13.04 13.87 35.13
CA CYS A 29 -12.25 12.75 35.60
C CYS A 29 -12.98 11.41 35.41
N ASN A 30 -12.26 10.41 34.92
CA ASN A 30 -12.75 9.05 34.77
C ASN A 30 -12.97 8.38 36.14
N VAL A 31 -14.03 7.58 36.25
CA VAL A 31 -14.43 6.90 37.50
C VAL A 31 -13.32 6.02 38.09
N GLU A 32 -12.49 5.40 37.25
CA GLU A 32 -11.38 4.59 37.74
C GLU A 32 -10.30 5.44 38.41
N ILE A 33 -10.03 6.64 37.88
CA ILE A 33 -9.04 7.56 38.45
C ILE A 33 -9.56 8.16 39.76
N ILE A 34 -10.86 8.47 39.83
CA ILE A 34 -11.54 8.88 41.07
C ILE A 34 -11.36 7.81 42.15
N ALA A 35 -11.60 6.55 41.81
CA ALA A 35 -11.44 5.43 42.74
C ALA A 35 -9.97 5.23 43.15
N LEU A 36 -9.04 5.25 42.19
CA LEU A 36 -7.60 5.04 42.42
C LEU A 36 -7.01 6.08 43.37
N HIS A 37 -7.33 7.35 43.17
CA HIS A 37 -6.87 8.46 44.02
C HIS A 37 -7.82 8.76 45.19
N LYS A 38 -8.86 7.94 45.38
CA LYS A 38 -9.85 8.05 46.47
C LYS A 38 -10.45 9.45 46.60
N LEU A 39 -10.73 10.10 45.45
CA LEU A 39 -11.27 11.45 45.42
C LEU A 39 -12.67 11.47 46.04
N LYS A 40 -12.87 12.36 47.00
CA LYS A 40 -14.14 12.55 47.68
C LYS A 40 -14.31 14.02 48.08
N VAL A 41 -15.56 14.44 48.25
CA VAL A 41 -15.87 15.79 48.75
C VAL A 41 -15.20 15.98 50.13
N GLY A 42 -14.57 17.13 50.32
CA GLY A 42 -13.79 17.47 51.52
C GLY A 42 -12.34 17.01 51.50
N LEU A 43 -11.90 16.25 50.48
CA LEU A 43 -10.48 15.91 50.32
C LEU A 43 -9.67 17.17 50.02
N LYS A 44 -8.60 17.38 50.79
CA LYS A 44 -7.60 18.42 50.54
C LYS A 44 -6.52 17.85 49.61
N VAL A 45 -6.22 18.57 48.55
CA VAL A 45 -5.17 18.22 47.58
C VAL A 45 -4.21 19.39 47.40
N ASN A 46 -2.92 19.08 47.32
CA ASN A 46 -1.87 20.03 46.95
C ASN A 46 -1.72 20.09 45.41
N GLU A 47 -0.84 20.98 44.92
CA GLU A 47 -0.67 21.17 43.47
C GLU A 47 -0.03 19.98 42.77
N ASP A 48 0.89 19.27 43.42
CA ASP A 48 1.59 18.14 42.83
C ASP A 48 0.69 16.90 42.77
N GLU A 49 -0.10 16.65 43.82
CA GLU A 49 -1.17 15.64 43.83
C GLU A 49 -2.19 15.92 42.72
N LEU A 50 -2.59 17.19 42.55
CA LEU A 50 -3.54 17.56 41.52
C LEU A 50 -2.96 17.33 40.11
N LYS A 51 -1.69 17.68 39.88
CA LYS A 51 -1.00 17.40 38.60
C LYS A 51 -0.91 15.90 38.34
N GLU A 52 -0.61 15.10 39.35
CA GLU A 52 -0.54 13.65 39.24
C GLU A 52 -1.91 13.06 38.83
N ILE A 53 -2.99 13.46 39.52
CA ILE A 53 -4.36 13.03 39.22
C ILE A 53 -4.75 13.40 37.79
N VAL A 54 -4.48 14.65 37.38
CA VAL A 54 -4.81 15.13 36.03
C VAL A 54 -4.01 14.36 34.98
N THR A 55 -2.73 14.11 35.22
CA THR A 55 -1.87 13.34 34.30
C THR A 55 -2.36 11.88 34.19
N ALA A 56 -2.70 11.25 35.31
CA ALA A 56 -3.25 9.90 35.33
C ALA A 56 -4.58 9.83 34.54
N ASN A 57 -5.43 10.85 34.65
CA ASN A 57 -6.64 10.96 33.87
C ASN A 57 -6.37 11.10 32.36
N ILE A 58 -5.45 11.98 31.96
CA ILE A 58 -5.08 12.17 30.55
C ILE A 58 -4.52 10.87 29.96
N LEU A 59 -3.68 10.14 30.71
CA LEU A 59 -3.15 8.83 30.30
C LEU A 59 -4.26 7.79 30.13
N LYS A 60 -5.24 7.76 31.04
CA LYS A 60 -6.41 6.87 30.94
C LYS A 60 -7.25 7.17 29.71
N ASP A 61 -7.48 8.45 29.42
CA ASP A 61 -8.26 8.91 28.27
C ASP A 61 -7.54 8.57 26.96
N SER A 62 -6.23 8.82 26.89
CA SER A 62 -5.36 8.45 25.76
C SER A 62 -5.38 6.94 25.52
N PHE A 63 -5.19 6.14 26.57
CA PHE A 63 -5.22 4.68 26.48
C PHE A 63 -6.56 4.14 26.00
N ASN A 64 -7.67 4.61 26.59
CA ASN A 64 -9.02 4.20 26.17
C ASN A 64 -9.29 4.58 24.71
N LYS A 65 -8.80 5.74 24.28
CA LYS A 65 -8.96 6.20 22.90
C LYS A 65 -8.21 5.34 21.91
N ALA A 66 -6.95 5.02 22.21
CA ALA A 66 -6.13 4.13 21.40
C ALA A 66 -6.71 2.71 21.39
N LEU A 67 -7.10 2.17 22.54
CA LEU A 67 -7.69 0.84 22.64
C LEU A 67 -8.95 0.72 21.78
N SER A 68 -9.88 1.68 21.87
CA SER A 68 -11.09 1.72 21.03
C SER A 68 -10.80 1.80 19.52
N TYR A 69 -9.64 2.34 19.13
CA TYR A 69 -9.20 2.38 17.74
C TYR A 69 -8.63 1.04 17.28
N LEU A 70 -7.84 0.39 18.13
CA LEU A 70 -7.20 -0.91 17.89
C LEU A 70 -8.19 -2.07 17.85
N THR A 71 -9.26 -2.03 18.66
CA THR A 71 -10.26 -3.12 18.68
C THR A 71 -11.08 -3.23 17.38
N ARG A 72 -11.13 -2.17 16.56
CA ARG A 72 -11.89 -2.18 15.30
C ARG A 72 -11.21 -2.96 14.20
N LYS A 73 -9.88 -2.91 14.15
CA LYS A 73 -9.01 -3.65 13.24
C LYS A 73 -7.57 -3.47 13.67
N GLN A 74 -6.70 -4.38 13.24
CA GLN A 74 -5.26 -4.28 13.47
C GLN A 74 -4.69 -2.96 12.92
N ARG A 75 -3.83 -2.31 13.70
CA ARG A 75 -3.15 -1.04 13.37
C ARG A 75 -1.70 -1.09 13.78
N THR A 76 -0.94 -0.17 13.23
CA THR A 76 0.46 0.03 13.59
C THR A 76 0.63 1.05 14.72
N LYS A 77 1.82 1.08 15.32
CA LYS A 77 2.25 2.16 16.21
C LYS A 77 2.15 3.53 15.53
N GLY A 78 2.63 3.64 14.29
CA GLY A 78 2.57 4.88 13.51
C GLY A 78 1.16 5.41 13.30
N GLU A 79 0.19 4.54 12.97
CA GLU A 79 -1.22 4.92 12.87
C GLU A 79 -1.80 5.37 14.22
N THR A 80 -1.39 4.73 15.31
CA THR A 80 -1.84 5.07 16.67
C THR A 80 -1.29 6.41 17.15
N ILE A 81 -0.01 6.70 16.88
CA ILE A 81 0.61 8.02 17.12
C ILE A 81 -0.18 9.09 16.39
N LYS A 82 -0.44 8.90 15.09
CA LYS A 82 -1.19 9.86 14.28
C LYS A 82 -2.57 10.15 14.87
N LEU A 83 -3.29 9.10 15.26
CA LEU A 83 -4.59 9.25 15.93
C LEU A 83 -4.50 10.07 17.20
N LEU A 84 -3.55 9.76 18.09
CA LEU A 84 -3.46 10.42 19.40
C LEU A 84 -3.05 11.89 19.24
N LYS A 85 -2.14 12.21 18.29
CA LYS A 85 -1.82 13.60 17.93
C LYS A 85 -3.04 14.35 17.39
N GLU A 86 -3.83 13.73 16.51
CA GLU A 86 -5.09 14.30 16.02
C GLU A 86 -6.14 14.51 17.14
N LYS A 87 -5.98 13.85 18.28
CA LYS A 87 -6.82 14.03 19.48
C LYS A 87 -6.26 15.04 20.48
N GLY A 88 -5.10 15.63 20.20
CA GLY A 88 -4.51 16.68 21.03
C GLY A 88 -3.75 16.16 22.25
N PHE A 89 -3.31 14.90 22.24
CA PHE A 89 -2.42 14.39 23.29
C PHE A 89 -0.96 14.79 22.99
N ASP A 90 -0.24 15.18 24.04
CA ASP A 90 1.18 15.53 23.96
C ASP A 90 2.08 14.30 23.77
N ASP A 91 3.29 14.50 23.23
CA ASP A 91 4.22 13.42 22.90
C ASP A 91 4.61 12.54 24.11
N SER A 92 4.69 13.11 25.32
CA SER A 92 4.96 12.35 26.54
C SER A 92 3.83 11.37 26.89
N ILE A 93 2.59 11.84 26.85
CA ILE A 93 1.38 11.03 27.06
C ILE A 93 1.29 9.93 26.00
N ILE A 94 1.58 10.27 24.75
CA ILE A 94 1.59 9.31 23.64
C ILE A 94 2.63 8.22 23.89
N SER A 95 3.87 8.57 24.26
CA SER A 95 4.93 7.60 24.53
C SER A 95 4.51 6.61 25.62
N THR A 96 4.06 7.10 26.78
CA THR A 96 3.62 6.25 27.89
C THR A 96 2.40 5.39 27.50
N THR A 97 1.50 5.93 26.69
CA THR A 97 0.34 5.17 26.19
C THR A 97 0.78 4.02 25.29
N LEU A 98 1.74 4.25 24.38
CA LEU A 98 2.25 3.24 23.47
C LEU A 98 3.01 2.15 24.21
N GLU A 99 3.87 2.49 25.16
CA GLU A 99 4.58 1.52 26.01
C GLU A 99 3.60 0.56 26.69
N LYS A 100 2.49 1.10 27.21
CA LYS A 100 1.44 0.30 27.85
C LYS A 100 0.70 -0.59 26.84
N LEU A 101 0.41 -0.08 25.64
CA LEU A 101 -0.26 -0.86 24.58
C LEU A 101 0.63 -1.98 24.04
N GLU A 102 1.93 -1.73 23.88
CA GLU A 102 2.95 -2.71 23.49
C GLU A 102 3.12 -3.78 24.58
N TYR A 103 3.18 -3.36 25.85
CA TYR A 103 3.25 -4.29 26.99
C TYR A 103 2.08 -5.28 27.02
N TYR A 104 0.85 -4.80 26.78
CA TYR A 104 -0.34 -5.66 26.67
C TYR A 104 -0.48 -6.35 25.31
N LYS A 105 0.45 -6.16 24.37
CA LYS A 105 0.43 -6.71 23.01
C LYS A 105 -0.80 -6.31 22.18
N PHE A 106 -1.38 -5.13 22.47
CA PHE A 106 -2.40 -4.54 21.61
C PHE A 106 -1.81 -3.95 20.32
N ILE A 107 -0.54 -3.57 20.36
CA ILE A 107 0.26 -3.16 19.19
C ILE A 107 1.43 -4.12 19.07
N ASP A 108 1.63 -4.62 17.86
CA ASP A 108 2.74 -5.49 17.49
C ASP A 108 3.05 -5.22 16.00
N ASP A 109 3.97 -4.28 15.77
CA ASP A 109 4.35 -3.85 14.43
C ASP A 109 5.10 -4.96 13.67
N GLU A 110 5.78 -5.87 14.38
CA GLU A 110 6.47 -7.01 13.78
C GLU A 110 5.46 -7.97 13.20
N LYS A 111 4.52 -8.44 14.02
CA LYS A 111 3.42 -9.31 13.58
C LYS A 111 2.53 -8.66 12.53
N TYR A 112 2.29 -7.35 12.63
CA TYR A 112 1.61 -6.59 11.58
C TYR A 112 2.37 -6.66 10.26
N THR A 113 3.67 -6.39 10.27
CA THR A 113 4.52 -6.39 9.08
C THR A 113 4.53 -7.76 8.39
N GLU A 114 4.71 -8.83 9.15
CA GLU A 114 4.67 -10.20 8.60
C GLU A 114 3.33 -10.53 7.93
N SER A 115 2.24 -10.24 8.63
CA SER A 115 0.88 -10.52 8.14
C SER A 115 0.57 -9.68 6.90
N PHE A 116 1.00 -8.42 6.89
CA PHE A 116 0.80 -7.50 5.80
C PHE A 116 1.56 -7.93 4.53
N ILE A 117 2.82 -8.38 4.68
CA ILE A 117 3.60 -8.92 3.56
C ILE A 117 2.88 -10.13 2.97
N LYS A 118 2.50 -11.11 3.80
CA LYS A 118 1.81 -12.32 3.36
C LYS A 118 0.47 -12.04 2.67
N ASP A 119 -0.34 -11.14 3.22
CA ASP A 119 -1.63 -10.77 2.63
C ASP A 119 -1.44 -10.08 1.27
N HIS A 120 -0.50 -9.15 1.17
CA HIS A 120 -0.29 -8.41 -0.07
C HIS A 120 0.46 -9.20 -1.13
N SER A 121 1.32 -10.15 -0.74
CA SER A 121 1.94 -11.08 -1.68
C SER A 121 0.91 -12.09 -2.20
N ASN A 122 0.16 -12.74 -1.30
CA ASN A 122 -0.65 -13.91 -1.67
C ASN A 122 -2.02 -13.52 -2.25
N ASN A 123 -2.69 -12.51 -1.67
CA ASN A 123 -4.05 -12.16 -2.07
C ASN A 123 -4.07 -11.02 -3.09
N LYS A 124 -3.13 -10.07 -3.00
CA LYS A 124 -3.10 -8.89 -3.89
C LYS A 124 -2.10 -9.02 -5.04
N LEU A 125 -1.18 -9.99 -4.96
CA LEU A 125 -0.07 -10.18 -5.90
C LEU A 125 0.67 -8.85 -6.14
N HIS A 126 1.07 -8.20 -5.04
CA HIS A 126 1.94 -7.04 -5.09
C HIS A 126 3.40 -7.48 -5.04
N GLY A 127 4.26 -6.78 -5.78
CA GLY A 127 5.70 -6.94 -5.66
C GLY A 127 6.24 -6.26 -4.40
N LEU A 128 7.43 -6.70 -3.96
CA LEU A 128 8.00 -6.32 -2.67
C LEU A 128 8.14 -4.79 -2.51
N LYS A 129 8.52 -4.05 -3.56
CA LYS A 129 8.69 -2.58 -3.47
C LYS A 129 7.40 -1.87 -3.09
N LYS A 130 6.25 -2.32 -3.62
CA LYS A 130 4.94 -1.73 -3.31
C LYS A 130 4.50 -2.08 -1.89
N ILE A 131 4.79 -3.30 -1.45
CA ILE A 131 4.52 -3.73 -0.08
C ILE A 131 5.34 -2.88 0.91
N GLN A 132 6.65 -2.72 0.66
CA GLN A 132 7.53 -1.88 1.47
C GLN A 132 7.05 -0.43 1.51
N TYR A 133 6.67 0.15 0.36
CA TYR A 133 6.10 1.50 0.31
C TYR A 133 4.85 1.63 1.18
N ASN A 134 3.90 0.69 1.06
CA ASN A 134 2.68 0.72 1.85
C ASN A 134 2.94 0.58 3.36
N LEU A 135 3.93 -0.22 3.77
CA LEU A 135 4.34 -0.35 5.17
C LEU A 135 4.93 0.95 5.71
N LYS A 136 5.74 1.67 4.91
CA LYS A 136 6.26 3.00 5.27
C LYS A 136 5.14 4.01 5.45
N GLU A 137 4.15 4.02 4.55
CA GLU A 137 2.95 4.86 4.69
C GLU A 137 2.12 4.55 5.95
N LYS A 138 2.26 3.33 6.48
CA LYS A 138 1.69 2.90 7.77
C LYS A 138 2.58 3.24 8.97
N GLY A 139 3.72 3.90 8.76
CA GLY A 139 4.64 4.31 9.81
C GLY A 139 5.45 3.16 10.40
N ILE A 140 5.62 2.05 9.67
CA ILE A 140 6.54 0.97 10.06
C ILE A 140 7.98 1.42 9.77
N GLU A 141 8.88 1.17 10.71
CA GLU A 141 10.30 1.49 10.58
C GLU A 141 11.00 0.69 9.46
N ASP A 142 11.92 1.36 8.76
CA ASP A 142 12.72 0.76 7.68
C ASP A 142 13.52 -0.47 8.14
N SER A 143 13.96 -0.49 9.40
CA SER A 143 14.66 -1.62 10.04
C SER A 143 13.78 -2.87 10.05
N LEU A 144 12.53 -2.74 10.48
CA LEU A 144 11.56 -3.83 10.59
C LEU A 144 11.10 -4.32 9.21
N ILE A 145 10.93 -3.38 8.27
CA ILE A 145 10.64 -3.71 6.87
C ILE A 145 11.78 -4.54 6.27
N LYS A 146 13.04 -4.12 6.46
CA LYS A 146 14.21 -4.85 5.96
C LYS A 146 14.31 -6.24 6.58
N LYS A 147 14.13 -6.36 7.90
CA LYS A 147 14.14 -7.62 8.64
C LYS A 147 13.14 -8.63 8.06
N ASN A 148 11.93 -8.17 7.73
CA ASN A 148 10.83 -9.02 7.28
C ASN A 148 10.75 -9.18 5.76
N SER A 149 11.59 -8.48 4.98
CA SER A 149 11.53 -8.54 3.50
C SER A 149 11.84 -9.93 2.94
N SER A 150 12.60 -10.76 3.67
CA SER A 150 12.93 -12.13 3.29
C SER A 150 11.74 -13.08 3.30
N ILE A 151 10.63 -12.72 3.95
CA ILE A 151 9.37 -13.49 3.93
C ILE A 151 8.84 -13.63 2.50
N TYR A 152 9.13 -12.66 1.64
CA TYR A 152 8.74 -12.68 0.23
C TYR A 152 9.99 -12.65 -0.66
N ASN A 153 10.62 -13.82 -0.79
CA ASN A 153 11.85 -14.03 -1.54
C ASN A 153 11.63 -13.80 -3.07
N GLU A 154 12.73 -13.84 -3.81
CA GLU A 154 12.71 -13.60 -5.27
C GLU A 154 11.96 -14.69 -6.05
N GLU A 155 11.99 -15.94 -5.59
CA GLU A 155 11.30 -17.07 -6.24
C GLU A 155 9.78 -16.92 -6.15
N ASP A 156 9.26 -16.58 -4.97
CA ASP A 156 7.83 -16.33 -4.77
C ASP A 156 7.38 -15.04 -5.48
N GLN A 157 8.26 -14.06 -5.58
CA GLN A 157 8.04 -12.87 -6.41
C GLN A 157 7.89 -13.21 -7.88
N LEU A 158 8.80 -14.03 -8.41
CA LEU A 158 8.77 -14.50 -9.78
C LEU A 158 7.49 -15.30 -10.07
N LYS A 159 7.15 -16.29 -9.23
CA LYS A 159 5.92 -17.08 -9.35
C LYS A 159 4.67 -16.18 -9.46
N ASN A 160 4.54 -15.20 -8.56
CA ASN A 160 3.40 -14.28 -8.59
C ASN A 160 3.40 -13.38 -9.84
N ALA A 161 4.56 -12.91 -10.28
CA ALA A 161 4.70 -12.11 -11.50
C ALA A 161 4.31 -12.92 -12.74
N VAL A 162 4.71 -14.18 -12.83
CA VAL A 162 4.33 -15.12 -13.90
C VAL A 162 2.84 -15.38 -13.91
N ILE A 163 2.20 -15.61 -12.75
CA ILE A 163 0.74 -15.77 -12.65
C ILE A 163 0.01 -14.55 -13.23
N ILE A 164 0.45 -13.33 -12.85
CA ILE A 164 -0.11 -12.09 -13.39
C ILE A 164 0.14 -12.00 -14.90
N GLY A 165 1.34 -12.37 -15.33
CA GLY A 165 1.79 -12.27 -16.71
C GLY A 165 1.06 -13.22 -17.64
N LYS A 166 0.95 -14.51 -17.32
CA LYS A 166 0.18 -15.51 -18.09
C LYS A 166 -1.26 -15.05 -18.29
N LYS A 167 -1.93 -14.65 -17.21
CA LYS A 167 -3.30 -14.11 -17.30
C LYS A 167 -3.38 -12.86 -18.19
N PHE A 168 -2.40 -11.97 -18.09
CA PHE A 168 -2.35 -10.76 -18.91
C PHE A 168 -2.11 -11.07 -20.39
N TYR A 169 -1.21 -12.01 -20.70
CA TYR A 169 -0.92 -12.48 -22.05
C TYR A 169 -2.16 -13.05 -22.72
N LEU A 170 -2.83 -14.02 -22.08
CA LEU A 170 -4.04 -14.64 -22.62
C LEU A 170 -5.16 -13.62 -22.88
N GLN A 171 -5.33 -12.63 -22.01
CA GLN A 171 -6.33 -11.56 -22.19
C GLN A 171 -5.99 -10.58 -23.31
N ASN A 172 -4.72 -10.45 -23.69
CA ASN A 172 -4.24 -9.48 -24.66
C ASN A 172 -3.62 -10.15 -25.88
N ILE A 173 -3.99 -11.41 -26.15
CA ILE A 173 -3.30 -12.24 -27.14
C ILE A 173 -3.24 -11.57 -28.51
N LYS A 174 -4.27 -10.81 -28.91
CA LYS A 174 -4.30 -10.06 -30.19
C LYS A 174 -3.30 -8.89 -30.29
N THR A 175 -2.61 -8.54 -29.21
CA THR A 175 -1.64 -7.45 -29.19
C THR A 175 -0.28 -7.93 -29.68
N PRO A 176 0.44 -7.15 -30.52
CA PRO A 176 1.79 -7.50 -30.94
C PRO A 176 2.74 -7.75 -29.76
N THR A 177 3.59 -8.78 -29.86
CA THR A 177 4.40 -9.32 -28.76
C THR A 177 5.22 -8.25 -28.03
N ASN A 178 5.94 -7.38 -28.75
CA ASN A 178 6.75 -6.34 -28.09
C ASN A 178 5.89 -5.31 -27.35
N LYS A 179 4.71 -4.99 -27.90
CA LYS A 179 3.77 -4.08 -27.22
C LYS A 179 3.14 -4.75 -25.99
N LEU A 180 2.90 -6.05 -26.06
CA LEU A 180 2.40 -6.83 -24.94
C LEU A 180 3.43 -6.85 -23.80
N LYS A 181 4.71 -7.13 -24.10
CA LYS A 181 5.82 -7.05 -23.14
C LYS A 181 5.94 -5.68 -22.47
N GLU A 182 5.88 -4.60 -23.24
CA GLU A 182 5.92 -3.23 -22.72
C GLU A 182 4.76 -2.97 -21.73
N LYS A 183 3.53 -3.34 -22.13
CA LYS A 183 2.35 -3.19 -21.26
C LYS A 183 2.43 -4.08 -20.02
N LEU A 184 2.91 -5.31 -20.14
CA LEU A 184 3.09 -6.22 -19.01
C LEU A 184 4.15 -5.67 -18.04
N SER A 185 5.27 -5.19 -18.55
CA SER A 185 6.33 -4.56 -17.76
C SER A 185 5.78 -3.37 -16.96
N ALA A 186 5.02 -2.47 -17.61
CA ALA A 186 4.38 -1.35 -16.95
C ALA A 186 3.37 -1.81 -15.87
N LYS A 187 2.60 -2.87 -16.15
CA LYS A 187 1.64 -3.45 -15.20
C LYS A 187 2.36 -4.00 -13.96
N LEU A 188 3.41 -4.80 -14.15
CA LEU A 188 4.19 -5.38 -13.05
C LEU A 188 4.95 -4.30 -12.27
N LEU A 189 5.50 -3.29 -12.95
CA LEU A 189 6.14 -2.15 -12.29
C LEU A 189 5.16 -1.39 -11.38
N SER A 190 3.94 -1.12 -11.86
CA SER A 190 2.89 -0.47 -11.03
C SER A 190 2.39 -1.35 -9.87
N LYS A 191 2.61 -2.66 -9.97
CA LYS A 191 2.40 -3.62 -8.89
C LYS A 191 3.58 -3.75 -7.93
N GLY A 192 4.74 -3.15 -8.24
CA GLY A 192 5.90 -3.07 -7.34
C GLY A 192 6.98 -4.13 -7.56
N TYR A 193 6.99 -4.81 -8.70
CA TYR A 193 8.05 -5.76 -9.04
C TYR A 193 9.31 -5.03 -9.52
N SER A 194 10.49 -5.58 -9.24
CA SER A 194 11.77 -5.06 -9.77
C SER A 194 11.93 -5.40 -11.25
N TRP A 195 12.81 -4.67 -11.94
CA TRP A 195 13.10 -4.94 -13.35
C TRP A 195 13.65 -6.35 -13.57
N ASP A 196 14.44 -6.87 -12.62
CA ASP A 196 14.99 -8.23 -12.69
C ASP A 196 13.88 -9.29 -12.65
N ILE A 197 12.94 -9.18 -11.70
CA ILE A 197 11.79 -10.09 -11.61
C ILE A 197 10.90 -9.95 -12.84
N ILE A 198 10.70 -8.74 -13.36
CA ILE A 198 9.92 -8.51 -14.58
C ILE A 198 10.56 -9.19 -15.77
N GLY A 199 11.88 -9.04 -15.96
CA GLY A 199 12.63 -9.67 -17.04
C GLY A 199 12.55 -11.19 -16.97
N ASN A 200 12.78 -11.76 -15.78
CA ASN A 200 12.69 -13.19 -15.55
C ASN A 200 11.28 -13.73 -15.79
N ALA A 201 10.24 -13.02 -15.32
CA ALA A 201 8.86 -13.43 -15.53
C ALA A 201 8.48 -13.41 -17.02
N ILE A 202 8.90 -12.38 -17.76
CA ILE A 202 8.67 -12.32 -19.21
C ILE A 202 9.36 -13.48 -19.90
N ASN A 203 10.62 -13.75 -19.59
CA ASN A 203 11.36 -14.86 -20.17
C ASN A 203 10.70 -16.21 -19.86
N GLU A 204 10.24 -16.44 -18.63
CA GLU A 204 9.54 -17.68 -18.27
C GLU A 204 8.22 -17.85 -19.04
N ILE A 205 7.48 -16.75 -19.26
CA ILE A 205 6.25 -16.77 -20.06
C ILE A 205 6.53 -17.02 -21.54
N GLU A 206 7.62 -16.49 -22.08
CA GLU A 206 7.99 -16.71 -23.48
C GLU A 206 8.49 -18.13 -23.77
N ASN A 207 9.01 -18.81 -22.75
CA ASN A 207 9.43 -20.22 -22.86
C ASN A 207 8.32 -21.18 -22.38
N ASP A 208 7.11 -20.67 -22.14
CA ASP A 208 5.96 -21.49 -21.78
C ASP A 208 5.29 -22.04 -23.05
N ASP A 209 5.27 -23.36 -23.20
CA ASP A 209 4.77 -24.02 -24.41
C ASP A 209 3.29 -23.72 -24.67
N ASP A 210 2.45 -23.66 -23.63
CA ASP A 210 1.01 -23.38 -23.77
C ASP A 210 0.80 -21.96 -24.28
N ILE A 211 1.52 -20.98 -23.72
CA ILE A 211 1.46 -19.58 -24.18
C ILE A 211 2.01 -19.44 -25.60
N THR A 212 3.12 -20.10 -25.91
CA THR A 212 3.75 -20.07 -27.22
C THR A 212 2.84 -20.66 -28.29
N TYR A 213 2.20 -21.78 -27.98
CA TYR A 213 1.20 -22.40 -28.84
C TYR A 213 0.03 -21.45 -29.12
N GLU A 214 -0.56 -20.86 -28.08
CA GLU A 214 -1.66 -19.89 -28.21
C GLU A 214 -1.28 -18.68 -29.08
N ILE A 215 -0.05 -18.17 -28.95
CA ILE A 215 0.47 -17.09 -29.81
C ILE A 215 0.56 -17.55 -31.27
N SER A 216 1.10 -18.76 -31.53
CA SER A 216 1.22 -19.30 -32.88
C SER A 216 -0.14 -19.43 -33.59
N GLN A 217 -1.20 -19.81 -32.86
CA GLN A 217 -2.55 -19.92 -33.43
C GLN A 217 -3.13 -18.56 -33.86
N ASN A 218 -2.63 -17.47 -33.28
CA ASN A 218 -3.06 -16.11 -33.59
C ASN A 218 -2.13 -15.41 -34.60
N GLU A 219 -1.11 -16.09 -35.14
CA GLU A 219 -0.12 -15.50 -36.05
C GLU A 219 -0.77 -14.87 -37.30
N ASN A 220 -1.76 -15.56 -37.88
CA ASN A 220 -2.52 -15.07 -39.02
C ASN A 220 -3.31 -13.79 -38.70
N VAL A 221 -3.79 -13.63 -37.46
CA VAL A 221 -4.51 -12.41 -37.04
C VAL A 221 -3.54 -11.22 -36.98
N TYR A 222 -2.34 -11.43 -36.44
CA TYR A 222 -1.31 -10.39 -36.37
C TYR A 222 -0.85 -9.93 -37.73
N GLU A 223 -0.64 -10.88 -38.64
CA GLU A 223 -0.21 -10.60 -40.01
C GLU A 223 -1.25 -9.75 -40.75
N GLU A 224 -2.54 -10.11 -40.65
CA GLU A 224 -3.63 -9.36 -41.28
C GLU A 224 -3.81 -7.95 -40.69
N GLU A 225 -3.67 -7.78 -39.38
CA GLU A 225 -3.70 -6.44 -38.76
C GLU A 225 -2.49 -5.58 -39.15
N ALA A 226 -1.30 -6.19 -39.23
CA ALA A 226 -0.09 -5.53 -39.65
C ALA A 226 -0.16 -5.08 -41.12
N LYS A 227 -0.70 -5.91 -42.03
CA LYS A 227 -0.97 -5.54 -43.44
C LYS A 227 -1.86 -4.30 -43.54
N LYS A 228 -2.98 -4.26 -42.81
CA LYS A 228 -3.88 -3.09 -42.75
C LYS A 228 -3.17 -1.83 -42.28
N LEU A 229 -2.27 -1.95 -41.29
CA LEU A 229 -1.47 -0.82 -40.81
C LEU A 229 -0.43 -0.37 -41.83
N VAL A 230 0.20 -1.29 -42.56
CA VAL A 230 1.13 -0.98 -43.65
C VAL A 230 0.42 -0.16 -44.71
N GLU A 231 -0.72 -0.61 -45.22
CA GLU A 231 -1.50 0.11 -46.24
C GLU A 231 -1.89 1.52 -45.77
N LYS A 232 -2.35 1.63 -44.52
CA LYS A 232 -2.70 2.91 -43.90
C LYS A 232 -1.51 3.86 -43.83
N TYR A 233 -0.38 3.40 -43.29
CA TYR A 233 0.81 4.24 -43.12
C TYR A 233 1.48 4.58 -44.44
N TYR A 234 1.50 3.63 -45.38
CA TYR A 234 2.00 3.86 -46.73
C TYR A 234 1.18 4.96 -47.42
N THR A 235 -0.16 4.86 -47.39
CA THR A 235 -1.07 5.88 -47.95
C THR A 235 -0.89 7.24 -47.28
N GLN A 236 -0.70 7.26 -45.96
CA GLN A 236 -0.50 8.50 -45.21
C GLN A 236 0.84 9.18 -45.53
N TYR A 237 1.92 8.41 -45.59
CA TYR A 237 3.27 8.94 -45.78
C TYR A 237 3.59 9.26 -47.24
N LYS A 238 3.02 8.53 -48.22
CA LYS A 238 3.16 8.81 -49.66
C LYS A 238 2.70 10.24 -50.03
N LYS A 239 1.74 10.81 -49.29
CA LYS A 239 1.29 12.21 -49.46
C LYS A 239 2.39 13.25 -49.17
N LYS A 240 3.42 12.88 -48.40
CA LYS A 240 4.46 13.80 -47.89
C LYS A 240 5.87 13.39 -48.31
N GLU A 241 6.06 12.20 -48.85
CA GLU A 241 7.36 11.63 -49.17
C GLU A 241 7.30 10.90 -50.52
N ALA A 242 8.05 11.43 -51.50
CA ALA A 242 8.11 10.85 -52.84
C ALA A 242 9.21 9.79 -52.98
N ASN A 243 10.23 9.80 -52.11
CA ASN A 243 11.32 8.83 -52.18
C ASN A 243 10.85 7.45 -51.66
N PRO A 244 10.84 6.40 -52.49
CA PRO A 244 10.33 5.07 -52.10
C PRO A 244 11.11 4.42 -50.94
N TYR A 245 12.42 4.65 -50.88
CA TYR A 245 13.27 4.10 -49.81
C TYR A 245 12.94 4.74 -48.46
N ILE A 246 12.85 6.07 -48.43
CA ILE A 246 12.50 6.82 -47.22
C ILE A 246 11.07 6.48 -46.77
N LEU A 247 10.14 6.36 -47.73
CA LEU A 247 8.76 5.95 -47.47
C LEU A 247 8.69 4.57 -46.80
N LYS A 248 9.39 3.56 -47.35
CA LYS A 248 9.47 2.21 -46.76
C LYS A 248 10.01 2.26 -45.33
N ASN A 249 11.09 2.98 -45.08
CA ASN A 249 11.68 3.09 -43.74
C ASN A 249 10.74 3.80 -42.74
N LYS A 250 9.97 4.81 -43.17
CA LYS A 250 8.95 5.46 -42.33
C LYS A 250 7.83 4.51 -41.92
N VAL A 251 7.38 3.63 -42.83
CA VAL A 251 6.37 2.61 -42.55
C VAL A 251 6.91 1.54 -41.59
N ILE A 252 8.13 1.04 -41.84
CA ILE A 252 8.84 0.12 -40.94
C ILE A 252 8.92 0.69 -39.52
N ALA A 253 9.39 1.93 -39.38
CA ALA A 253 9.49 2.60 -38.09
C ALA A 253 8.12 2.77 -37.40
N ALA A 254 7.05 2.98 -38.17
CA ALA A 254 5.70 3.06 -37.62
C ALA A 254 5.20 1.71 -37.08
N LEU A 255 5.48 0.60 -37.77
CA LEU A 255 5.14 -0.76 -37.30
C LEU A 255 5.95 -1.16 -36.07
N TYR A 256 7.26 -0.85 -36.02
CA TYR A 256 8.06 -1.07 -34.82
C TYR A 256 7.49 -0.31 -33.61
N ARG A 257 7.06 0.95 -33.77
CA ARG A 257 6.38 1.70 -32.70
C ARG A 257 5.04 1.10 -32.28
N LYS A 258 4.41 0.29 -33.15
CA LYS A 258 3.21 -0.48 -32.83
C LYS A 258 3.52 -1.83 -32.19
N GLY A 259 4.79 -2.23 -32.14
CA GLY A 259 5.29 -3.40 -31.42
C GLY A 259 5.33 -4.69 -32.23
N TYR A 260 5.25 -4.61 -33.55
CA TYR A 260 5.52 -5.76 -34.42
C TYR A 260 7.02 -6.05 -34.47
N ASP A 261 7.38 -7.32 -34.55
CA ASP A 261 8.78 -7.77 -34.63
C ASP A 261 9.34 -7.63 -36.06
N SER A 262 10.67 -7.66 -36.14
CA SER A 262 11.39 -7.47 -37.39
C SER A 262 11.06 -8.53 -38.45
N ASN A 263 10.80 -9.77 -38.04
CA ASN A 263 10.58 -10.88 -38.96
C ASN A 263 9.23 -10.71 -39.65
N LEU A 264 8.17 -10.44 -38.89
CA LEU A 264 6.84 -10.19 -39.44
C LEU A 264 6.81 -8.93 -40.32
N ILE A 265 7.47 -7.85 -39.90
CA ILE A 265 7.56 -6.62 -40.70
C ILE A 265 8.23 -6.89 -42.04
N ASN A 266 9.37 -7.61 -42.05
CA ASN A 266 10.07 -7.93 -43.29
C ASN A 266 9.24 -8.84 -44.20
N LYS A 267 8.60 -9.88 -43.64
CA LYS A 267 7.69 -10.78 -44.36
C LYS A 267 6.59 -10.01 -45.09
N ILE A 268 5.92 -9.09 -44.40
CA ILE A 268 4.84 -8.29 -44.99
C ILE A 268 5.37 -7.34 -46.07
N ILE A 269 6.49 -6.66 -45.82
CA ILE A 269 7.02 -5.69 -46.79
C ILE A 269 7.54 -6.38 -48.05
N ASP A 270 8.14 -7.55 -47.93
CA ASP A 270 8.57 -8.32 -49.10
C ASP A 270 7.38 -8.89 -49.88
N SER A 271 6.24 -9.16 -49.24
CA SER A 271 4.99 -9.56 -49.91
C SER A 271 4.28 -8.44 -50.67
N LEU A 272 4.70 -7.19 -50.50
CA LEU A 272 4.15 -6.00 -51.18
C LEU A 272 4.95 -5.57 -52.43
N LYS A 273 6.03 -6.29 -52.77
CA LYS A 273 6.75 -6.14 -54.04
C LYS A 273 6.02 -6.87 -55.15
#